data_AF-A0AAQ3SD55-F1
#
_entry.id   AF-A0AAQ3SD55-F1
#
_cell.length_a   1.000
_cell.length_b   1.000
_cell.length_c   1.000
_cell.angle_alpha   90.00
_cell.angle_beta   90.00
_cell.angle_gamma   90.00
#
_symmetry.space_group_name_H-M   'P 1'
#
loop_
_entity.id
_entity.type
_entity.pdbx_description
1 polymer ?
#
loop_
_entity_poly.entity_id
_entity_poly.type
_entity_poly.pdbx_seq_one_letter_code
_entity_poly.pdbx_strand_id
1 'polypeptide(L)'
;MQRQSSYAREFSVITEAIAKFRHYLLGHKFVIKTDQKSLRSLTTQVVHTPEQQHWLHKLIGYDVAIEYKPGTENVAADSLSRSSMMALSIPKLQLVPELRDVHDNQLQDILQLCLQNKAQNPHYSVCDQLLYWKVSLRKNQKLGLKYFGSFPVIEKIGVVA
;
A
#
# COMPACT_ATOMS: atom_id res chain seq x y z
N MET A 1 -1.30 -13.48 -30.16
CA MET A 1 -2.22 -12.81 -29.21
C MET A 1 -3.62 -12.91 -29.76
N GLN A 2 -4.49 -13.74 -29.18
CA GLN A 2 -5.90 -13.83 -29.60
C GLN A 2 -6.57 -12.47 -29.39
N ARG A 3 -7.33 -12.01 -30.38
CA ARG A 3 -8.10 -10.76 -30.34
C ARG A 3 -9.29 -10.96 -29.39
N GLN A 4 -9.11 -10.65 -28.12
CA GLN A 4 -10.19 -10.73 -27.13
C GLN A 4 -11.25 -9.66 -27.43
N SER A 5 -12.52 -10.00 -27.19
CA SER A 5 -13.61 -9.02 -27.29
C SER A 5 -13.41 -7.92 -26.26
N SER A 6 -13.91 -6.70 -26.55
CA SER A 6 -13.90 -5.60 -25.58
C SER A 6 -14.53 -6.00 -24.25
N TYR A 7 -15.63 -6.76 -24.31
CA TYR A 7 -16.27 -7.36 -23.14
C TYR A 7 -15.32 -8.21 -22.29
N ALA A 8 -14.60 -9.16 -22.90
CA ALA A 8 -13.71 -10.07 -22.17
C ALA A 8 -12.53 -9.33 -21.55
N ARG A 9 -11.98 -8.34 -22.28
CA ARG A 9 -10.90 -7.49 -21.79
C ARG A 9 -11.33 -6.67 -20.57
N GLU A 10 -12.45 -5.96 -20.68
CA GLU A 10 -12.97 -5.16 -19.57
C GLU A 10 -13.31 -6.02 -18.35
N PHE A 11 -13.87 -7.21 -18.57
CA PHE A 11 -14.15 -8.13 -17.47
C PHE A 11 -12.88 -8.62 -16.77
N SER A 12 -11.84 -8.96 -17.54
CA SER A 12 -10.55 -9.37 -16.98
C SER A 12 -9.97 -8.27 -16.08
N VAL A 13 -10.00 -7.02 -16.52
CA VAL A 13 -9.53 -5.85 -15.74
C VAL A 13 -10.30 -5.72 -14.43
N ILE A 14 -11.63 -5.89 -14.45
CA ILE A 14 -12.47 -5.87 -13.26
C ILE A 14 -12.05 -6.96 -12.27
N THR A 15 -11.89 -8.20 -12.73
CA THR A 15 -11.52 -9.31 -11.83
C THR A 15 -10.12 -9.15 -11.25
N GLU A 16 -9.19 -8.57 -12.00
CA GLU A 16 -7.84 -8.26 -11.52
C GLU A 16 -7.86 -7.15 -10.47
N ALA A 17 -8.65 -6.10 -10.68
CA ALA A 17 -8.84 -5.03 -9.70
C ALA A 17 -9.41 -5.58 -8.38
N ILE A 18 -10.44 -6.43 -8.44
CA ILE A 18 -11.03 -7.06 -7.24
C ILE A 18 -10.00 -7.95 -6.53
N ALA A 19 -9.21 -8.73 -7.27
CA ALA A 19 -8.16 -9.55 -6.68
C ALA A 19 -7.10 -8.70 -5.97
N LYS A 20 -6.69 -7.58 -6.58
CA LYS A 20 -5.70 -6.65 -6.01
C LYS A 20 -6.21 -5.95 -4.75
N PHE A 21 -7.47 -5.53 -4.74
CA PHE A 21 -8.09 -4.83 -3.61
C PHE A 21 -8.89 -5.75 -2.68
N ARG A 22 -8.74 -7.08 -2.78
CA ARG A 22 -9.49 -8.07 -2.01
C ARG A 22 -9.55 -7.76 -0.51
N HIS A 23 -8.43 -7.32 0.07
CA HIS A 23 -8.33 -7.00 1.49
C HIS A 23 -9.17 -5.79 1.93
N TYR A 24 -9.52 -4.88 1.02
CA TYR A 24 -10.44 -3.77 1.28
C TYR A 24 -11.89 -4.10 0.91
N LEU A 25 -12.10 -4.97 -0.07
CA LEU A 25 -13.42 -5.23 -0.65
C LEU A 25 -14.16 -6.39 0.02
N LEU A 26 -13.46 -7.35 0.60
CA LEU A 26 -14.08 -8.51 1.22
C LEU A 26 -14.92 -8.09 2.44
N GLY A 27 -16.19 -8.49 2.46
CA GLY A 27 -17.13 -8.14 3.54
C GLY A 27 -17.77 -6.75 3.43
N HIS A 28 -17.40 -5.95 2.42
CA HIS A 28 -17.98 -4.64 2.17
C HIS A 28 -18.79 -4.62 0.88
N LYS A 29 -19.84 -3.77 0.83
CA LYS A 29 -20.56 -3.47 -0.40
C LYS A 29 -19.80 -2.43 -1.19
N PHE A 30 -19.63 -2.64 -2.49
CA PHE A 30 -18.96 -1.67 -3.35
C PHE A 30 -19.57 -1.62 -4.75
N VAL A 31 -19.31 -0.49 -5.42
CA VAL A 31 -19.84 -0.21 -6.76
C VAL A 31 -18.68 -0.11 -7.74
N ILE A 32 -18.73 -0.89 -8.82
CA ILE A 32 -17.80 -0.78 -9.94
C ILE A 32 -18.45 0.07 -11.02
N LYS A 33 -17.78 1.16 -11.40
CA LYS A 33 -18.21 2.01 -12.51
C LYS A 33 -17.38 1.69 -13.75
N THR A 34 -18.04 1.28 -14.83
CA THR A 34 -17.39 0.92 -16.11
C THR A 34 -18.07 1.62 -17.27
N ASP A 35 -17.31 1.94 -18.31
CA ASP A 35 -17.81 2.47 -19.58
C ASP A 35 -18.29 1.37 -20.55
N GLN A 36 -18.31 0.12 -20.11
CA GLN A 36 -18.83 -1.01 -20.88
C GLN A 36 -20.26 -1.35 -20.46
N LYS A 37 -21.25 -0.88 -21.25
CA LYS A 37 -22.69 -1.07 -20.98
C LYS A 37 -23.12 -2.53 -20.78
N SER A 38 -22.50 -3.46 -21.52
CA SER A 38 -22.83 -4.89 -21.46
C SER A 38 -22.45 -5.55 -20.14
N LEU A 39 -21.59 -4.93 -19.32
CA LEU A 39 -21.21 -5.43 -18.00
C LEU A 39 -22.17 -5.02 -16.89
N ARG A 40 -23.05 -4.03 -17.13
CA ARG A 40 -24.04 -3.58 -16.13
C ARG A 40 -24.95 -4.71 -15.67
N SER A 41 -25.40 -5.54 -16.62
CA SER A 41 -26.37 -6.59 -16.33
C SER A 41 -25.71 -7.90 -15.87
N LEU A 42 -24.40 -7.93 -15.65
CA LEU A 42 -23.66 -9.18 -15.48
C LEU A 42 -24.08 -10.00 -14.26
N THR A 43 -24.48 -9.33 -13.18
CA THR A 43 -25.01 -9.98 -11.98
C THR A 43 -26.43 -10.51 -12.18
N THR A 44 -27.21 -9.92 -13.09
CA THR A 44 -28.61 -10.28 -13.37
C THR A 44 -28.79 -11.14 -14.62
N GLN A 45 -27.78 -11.23 -15.46
CA GLN A 45 -27.83 -11.88 -16.76
C GLN A 45 -27.63 -13.39 -16.63
N VAL A 46 -28.38 -14.16 -17.40
CA VAL A 46 -28.18 -15.60 -17.51
C VAL A 46 -26.82 -15.86 -18.17
N VAL A 47 -25.98 -16.64 -17.51
CA VAL A 47 -24.63 -16.93 -18.00
C VAL A 47 -24.72 -17.88 -19.19
N HIS A 48 -24.23 -17.46 -20.35
CA HIS A 48 -24.36 -18.23 -21.60
C HIS A 48 -23.05 -18.87 -22.05
N THR A 49 -21.88 -18.32 -21.67
CA THR A 49 -20.58 -18.82 -22.13
C THR A 49 -19.72 -19.35 -20.97
N PRO A 50 -18.88 -20.38 -21.22
CA PRO A 50 -17.99 -20.93 -20.21
C PRO A 50 -16.97 -19.89 -19.71
N GLU A 51 -16.56 -18.96 -20.58
CA GLU A 51 -15.71 -17.83 -20.17
C GLU A 51 -16.42 -16.96 -19.11
N GLN A 52 -17.67 -16.58 -19.35
CA GLN A 52 -18.45 -15.82 -18.36
C GLN A 52 -18.59 -16.58 -17.04
N GLN A 53 -18.80 -17.90 -17.07
CA GLN A 53 -18.87 -18.74 -15.86
C GLN A 53 -17.54 -18.71 -15.09
N HIS A 54 -16.42 -18.89 -15.79
CA HIS A 54 -15.09 -18.86 -15.18
C HIS A 54 -14.83 -17.56 -14.44
N TRP A 55 -15.22 -16.44 -15.04
CA TRP A 55 -14.98 -15.14 -14.45
C TRP A 55 -16.02 -14.75 -13.39
N LEU A 56 -17.29 -15.12 -13.56
CA LEU A 56 -18.34 -14.87 -12.57
C LEU A 56 -18.03 -15.57 -11.25
N HIS A 57 -17.43 -16.76 -11.29
CA HIS A 57 -16.98 -17.46 -10.09
C HIS A 57 -16.02 -16.61 -9.24
N LYS A 58 -15.25 -15.70 -9.85
CA LYS A 58 -14.34 -14.78 -9.12
C LYS A 58 -15.07 -13.66 -8.37
N LEU A 59 -16.32 -13.37 -8.74
CA LEU A 59 -17.18 -12.39 -8.08
C LEU A 59 -18.01 -13.01 -6.94
N ILE A 60 -18.11 -14.34 -6.88
CA ILE A 60 -18.85 -15.03 -5.81
C ILE A 60 -18.22 -14.69 -4.46
N GLY A 61 -19.06 -14.25 -3.53
CA GLY A 61 -18.66 -13.85 -2.18
C GLY A 61 -18.39 -12.35 -2.00
N TYR A 62 -18.46 -11.56 -3.07
CA TYR A 62 -18.43 -10.09 -2.99
C TYR A 62 -19.83 -9.50 -3.20
N ASP A 63 -20.19 -8.48 -2.42
CA ASP A 63 -21.40 -7.69 -2.63
C ASP A 63 -21.07 -6.52 -3.58
N VAL A 64 -21.11 -6.80 -4.89
CA VAL A 64 -20.71 -5.88 -5.96
C VAL A 64 -21.91 -5.44 -6.80
N ALA A 65 -22.07 -4.13 -6.97
CA ALA A 65 -22.97 -3.54 -7.95
C ALA A 65 -22.17 -2.97 -9.12
N ILE A 66 -22.57 -3.27 -10.36
CA ILE A 66 -21.91 -2.74 -11.57
C ILE A 66 -22.78 -1.66 -12.19
N GLU A 67 -22.25 -0.45 -12.28
CA GLU A 67 -22.90 0.71 -12.86
C GLU A 67 -22.21 1.15 -14.15
N TYR A 68 -23.01 1.49 -15.15
CA TYR A 68 -22.47 2.10 -16.37
C TYR A 68 -22.16 3.58 -16.11
N LYS A 69 -20.95 4.01 -16.47
CA LYS A 69 -20.52 5.40 -16.49
C LYS A 69 -19.93 5.72 -17.85
N PRO A 70 -20.46 6.72 -18.59
CA PRO A 70 -19.97 7.03 -19.93
C PRO A 70 -18.48 7.41 -19.91
N GLY A 71 -17.75 7.02 -20.97
CA GLY A 71 -16.30 7.24 -21.07
C GLY A 71 -15.88 8.70 -20.90
N THR A 72 -16.74 9.64 -21.32
CA THR A 72 -16.56 11.09 -21.15
C THR A 72 -16.48 11.52 -19.68
N GLU A 73 -17.09 10.76 -18.77
CA GLU A 73 -17.00 11.00 -17.33
C GLU A 73 -15.98 10.06 -16.66
N ASN A 74 -15.52 9.01 -17.36
CA ASN A 74 -14.57 8.02 -16.88
C ASN A 74 -13.11 8.35 -17.28
N VAL A 75 -12.82 9.63 -17.53
CA VAL A 75 -11.53 10.12 -18.03
C VAL A 75 -10.37 9.69 -17.13
N ALA A 76 -10.55 9.70 -15.81
CA ALA A 76 -9.50 9.28 -14.88
C ALA A 76 -9.09 7.80 -15.12
N ALA A 77 -10.06 6.88 -15.16
CA ALA A 77 -9.78 5.47 -15.37
C ALA A 77 -9.27 5.19 -16.79
N ASP A 78 -9.83 5.86 -17.81
CA ASP A 78 -9.36 5.74 -19.21
C ASP A 78 -7.93 6.28 -19.37
N SER A 79 -7.58 7.38 -18.69
CA SER A 79 -6.21 7.90 -18.71
C SER A 79 -5.22 6.93 -18.06
N LEU A 80 -5.59 6.34 -16.91
CA LEU A 80 -4.75 5.38 -16.19
C LEU A 80 -4.61 4.06 -16.95
N SER A 81 -5.66 3.60 -17.65
CA SER A 81 -5.61 2.38 -18.44
C SER A 81 -4.76 2.53 -19.72
N ARG A 82 -4.63 3.76 -20.24
CA ARG A 82 -3.80 4.11 -21.40
C ARG A 82 -2.39 4.54 -21.03
N SER A 83 -2.17 5.02 -19.80
CA SER A 83 -0.85 5.45 -19.36
C SER A 83 0.07 4.24 -19.19
N SER A 84 1.14 4.16 -19.99
CA SER A 84 2.24 3.21 -19.74
C SER A 84 3.14 3.64 -18.57
N MET A 85 2.84 4.79 -17.96
CA MET A 85 3.65 5.35 -16.90
C MET A 85 3.37 4.62 -15.59
N MET A 86 4.37 3.87 -15.14
CA MET A 86 4.47 3.37 -13.77
C MET A 86 4.61 4.56 -12.81
N ALA A 87 3.53 5.27 -12.56
CA ALA A 87 3.50 6.29 -11.52
C ALA A 87 3.61 5.59 -10.16
N LEU A 88 4.83 5.55 -9.62
CA LEU A 88 5.09 5.09 -8.27
C LEU A 88 4.55 6.14 -7.30
N SER A 89 3.40 5.87 -6.68
CA SER A 89 2.95 6.62 -5.51
C SER A 89 3.83 6.22 -4.33
N ILE A 90 4.79 7.07 -3.98
CA ILE A 90 5.63 6.86 -2.80
C ILE A 90 4.91 7.52 -1.62
N PRO A 91 4.60 6.79 -0.53
CA PRO A 91 4.05 7.40 0.66
C PRO A 91 5.05 8.43 1.18
N LYS A 92 4.67 9.71 1.16
CA LYS A 92 5.48 10.78 1.71
C LYS A 92 5.27 10.82 3.22
N LEU A 93 6.24 10.30 3.97
CA LEU A 93 6.22 10.37 5.43
C LEU A 93 6.30 11.84 5.88
N GLN A 94 5.22 12.38 6.42
CA GLN A 94 5.16 13.77 6.92
C GLN A 94 5.96 14.00 8.20
N LEU A 95 6.31 12.93 8.90
CA LEU A 95 7.08 13.00 10.14
C LEU A 95 8.51 13.54 9.93
N VAL A 96 9.14 13.29 8.78
CA VAL A 96 10.52 13.78 8.51
C VAL A 96 10.62 15.31 8.48
N PRO A 97 9.76 16.04 7.74
CA PRO A 97 9.77 17.49 7.81
C PRO A 97 9.36 18.03 9.20
N GLU A 98 8.38 17.42 9.88
CA GLU A 98 8.00 17.82 11.24
C GLU A 98 9.16 17.70 12.24
N LEU A 99 9.98 16.65 12.14
CA LEU A 99 11.15 16.47 12.99
C LEU A 99 12.23 17.55 12.78
N ARG A 100 12.29 18.21 11.62
CA ARG A 100 13.22 19.32 11.38
C ARG A 100 12.78 20.59 12.10
N ASP A 101 11.48 20.75 12.34
CA ASP A 101 10.91 21.89 13.04
C ASP A 101 10.94 21.71 14.56
N VAL A 102 11.34 20.53 15.07
CA VAL A 102 11.52 20.29 16.51
C VAL A 102 12.81 20.94 16.98
N HIS A 103 12.69 21.97 17.82
CA HIS A 103 13.81 22.68 18.41
C HIS A 103 13.99 22.24 19.87
N ASP A 104 14.82 21.22 20.08
CA ASP A 104 15.27 20.81 21.41
C ASP A 104 16.74 21.19 21.58
N ASN A 105 17.03 22.05 22.54
CA ASN A 105 18.37 22.59 22.79
C ASN A 105 19.38 21.46 23.07
N GLN A 106 18.98 20.40 23.78
CA GLN A 106 19.88 19.29 24.10
C GLN A 106 20.25 18.46 22.87
N LEU A 107 19.29 18.24 21.97
CA LEU A 107 19.53 17.49 20.73
C LEU A 107 20.34 18.30 19.71
N GLN A 108 20.15 19.62 19.67
CA GLN A 108 20.94 20.52 18.84
C GLN A 108 22.41 20.55 19.27
N ASP A 109 22.68 20.56 20.57
CA ASP A 109 24.04 20.47 21.10
C ASP A 109 24.71 19.15 20.71
N ILE A 110 24.00 18.02 20.82
CA ILE A 110 24.50 16.70 20.40
C ILE A 110 24.75 16.66 18.88
N LEU A 111 23.86 17.25 18.08
CA LEU A 111 24.01 17.35 16.63
C LEU A 111 25.26 18.16 16.26
N GLN A 112 25.48 19.31 16.90
CA GLN A 112 26.68 20.14 16.75
C GLN A 112 27.95 19.37 17.12
N LEU A 113 27.94 18.65 18.25
CA LEU A 113 29.08 17.84 18.70
C LEU A 113 29.38 16.68 17.74
N CYS A 114 28.36 16.05 17.16
CA CYS A 114 28.51 15.01 16.14
C CYS A 114 29.05 15.57 14.83
N LEU A 115 28.60 16.74 14.36
CA LEU A 115 29.14 17.41 13.17
C LEU A 115 30.60 17.83 13.37
N GLN A 116 30.98 18.24 14.58
CA GLN A 116 32.35 18.59 14.94
C GLN A 116 33.25 17.37 15.20
N ASN A 117 32.75 16.15 14.97
CA ASN A 117 33.47 14.89 15.18
C ASN A 117 33.98 14.69 16.63
N LYS A 118 33.34 15.34 17.61
CA LYS A 118 33.62 15.26 19.05
C LYS A 118 32.55 14.47 19.81
N ALA A 119 31.86 13.56 19.12
CA ALA A 119 30.77 12.79 19.70
C ALA A 119 31.27 11.90 20.84
N GLN A 120 30.76 12.13 22.06
CA GLN A 120 31.08 11.30 23.24
C GLN A 120 30.43 9.91 23.20
N ASN A 121 29.36 9.73 22.40
CA ASN A 121 28.55 8.52 22.38
C ASN A 121 28.55 7.86 20.99
N PRO A 122 29.00 6.60 20.84
CA PRO A 122 29.05 5.88 19.55
C PRO A 122 27.67 5.46 19.02
N HIS A 123 26.60 5.72 19.77
CA HIS A 123 25.22 5.39 19.40
C HIS A 123 24.53 6.47 18.56
N TYR A 124 25.07 7.69 18.48
CA TYR A 124 24.50 8.73 17.63
C TYR A 124 25.18 8.78 16.26
N SER A 125 24.39 8.87 15.20
CA SER A 125 24.88 9.10 13.84
C SER A 125 24.07 10.21 13.17
N VAL A 126 24.72 11.04 12.35
CA VAL A 126 24.07 12.16 11.66
C VAL A 126 23.98 11.85 10.18
N CYS A 127 22.80 12.04 9.58
CA CYS A 127 22.57 11.94 8.15
C CYS A 127 21.54 12.98 7.74
N ASP A 128 21.79 13.74 6.67
CA ASP A 128 20.89 14.80 6.16
C ASP A 128 20.38 15.79 7.22
N GLN A 129 21.28 16.22 8.12
CA GLN A 129 20.98 17.12 9.25
C GLN A 129 19.96 16.56 10.26
N LEU A 130 19.72 15.24 10.24
CA LEU A 130 18.91 14.53 11.22
C LEU A 130 19.81 13.68 12.12
N LEU A 131 19.50 13.70 13.42
CA LEU A 131 20.19 12.90 14.43
C LEU A 131 19.51 11.53 14.55
N TYR A 132 20.26 10.46 14.33
CA TYR A 132 19.81 9.08 14.45
C TYR A 132 20.43 8.42 15.67
N TRP A 133 19.66 7.58 16.36
CA TRP A 133 20.13 6.73 17.45
C TRP A 133 20.19 5.27 16.99
N LYS A 134 21.37 4.65 17.15
CA LYS A 134 21.65 3.28 16.75
C LYS A 134 21.00 2.29 17.73
N VAL A 135 19.88 1.71 17.32
CA VAL A 135 19.21 0.63 18.06
C VAL A 135 19.64 -0.73 17.52
N SER A 136 20.08 -1.63 18.38
CA SER A 136 20.33 -3.03 18.02
C SER A 136 19.08 -3.88 18.24
N LEU A 137 18.39 -4.24 17.15
CA LEU A 137 17.20 -5.10 17.21
C LEU A 137 17.63 -6.58 17.16
N ARG A 138 17.35 -7.34 18.23
CA ARG A 138 17.55 -8.80 18.24
C ARG A 138 16.27 -9.50 17.80
N LYS A 139 16.34 -10.23 16.68
CA LYS A 139 15.23 -11.05 16.19
C LYS A 139 15.11 -12.32 17.05
N ASN A 140 14.00 -12.49 17.75
CA ASN A 140 13.70 -13.74 18.45
C ASN A 140 13.10 -14.74 17.45
N GLN A 141 13.76 -15.88 17.22
CA GLN A 141 13.31 -16.89 16.25
C GLN A 141 12.04 -17.63 16.68
N LYS A 142 11.68 -17.65 17.98
CA LYS A 142 10.49 -18.35 18.50
C LYS A 142 9.21 -17.51 18.48
N LEU A 143 9.32 -16.19 18.39
CA LEU A 143 8.18 -15.27 18.34
C LEU A 143 8.17 -14.63 16.95
N GLY A 144 7.43 -15.22 16.01
CA GLY A 144 7.32 -14.69 14.65
C GLY A 144 7.01 -13.19 14.66
N LEU A 145 7.87 -12.40 14.02
CA LEU A 145 7.80 -10.95 13.74
C LEU A 145 6.70 -10.17 14.49
N LYS A 146 6.70 -10.22 15.82
CA LYS A 146 5.92 -9.30 16.65
C LYS A 146 6.85 -8.13 16.95
N TYR A 147 6.75 -7.12 16.11
CA TYR A 147 7.37 -5.83 16.34
C TYR A 147 6.87 -5.31 17.70
N PHE A 148 7.75 -5.28 18.71
CA PHE A 148 7.52 -4.47 19.90
C PHE A 148 7.85 -3.02 19.50
N GLY A 149 6.87 -2.12 19.66
CA GLY A 149 7.01 -0.70 19.38
C GLY A 149 8.02 0.02 20.30
N SER A 150 8.27 1.28 19.96
CA SER A 150 9.46 2.07 20.30
C SER A 150 9.63 2.43 21.78
N PHE A 151 10.24 1.57 22.57
CA PHE A 151 10.87 1.96 23.84
C PHE A 151 12.30 1.40 23.96
N PRO A 152 13.26 2.17 24.50
CA PRO A 152 14.60 1.68 24.72
C PRO A 152 14.61 0.67 25.87
N VAL A 153 15.29 -0.47 25.69
CA VAL A 153 15.66 -1.33 26.82
C VAL A 153 16.90 -0.69 27.47
N ILE A 154 16.68 -0.12 28.65
CA ILE A 154 17.63 0.73 29.38
C ILE A 154 18.75 -0.11 30.04
N GLU A 155 18.51 -1.38 30.35
CA GLU A 155 19.51 -2.28 30.95
C GLU A 155 19.22 -3.76 30.65
N LYS A 156 20.26 -4.58 30.48
CA LYS A 156 20.14 -6.04 30.29
C LYS A 156 20.45 -6.76 31.59
N ILE A 157 19.41 -7.25 32.26
CA ILE A 157 19.56 -8.04 33.49
C ILE A 157 19.78 -9.51 33.10
N GLY A 158 21.05 -9.93 33.12
CA GLY A 158 21.43 -11.34 33.18
C GLY A 158 21.67 -12.07 31.85
N VAL A 159 22.45 -13.14 31.94
CA VAL A 159 22.76 -14.09 30.86
C VAL A 159 21.71 -15.21 30.91
N VAL A 160 21.01 -15.43 29.80
CA VAL A 160 20.09 -16.58 29.68
C VAL A 160 20.95 -17.80 29.31
N ALA A 161 20.82 -18.85 30.12
CA ALA A 161 21.52 -20.13 30.01
C ALA A 161 21.33 -20.85 28.67
#